data_AF-A0AA36HL55-F1
#
_entry.id   AF-A0AA36HL55-F1
#
_cell.length_a   1.000
_cell.length_b   1.000
_cell.length_c   1.000
_cell.angle_alpha   90.00
_cell.angle_beta   90.00
_cell.angle_gamma   90.00
#
_symmetry.space_group_name_H-M   'P 1'
#
loop_
_entity.id
_entity.type
_entity.pdbx_description
1 polymer ?
#
loop_
_entity_poly.entity_id
_entity_poly.type
_entity_poly.pdbx_seq_one_letter_code
_entity_poly.pdbx_strand_id
1 'polypeptide(L)'
;MTGRADAGAMGRGPALASMGLAVAAVAIAAGCAAQFTAMPALFLGHIAAMCACWCLMTAGSVVYSMAGFWPATGKNKDTARKAHAAIQSTAVLAALVGYLCIFSNHRLVGGSQFGFDPGNPPAKTAHALLGYVVLALMLLQAVQGWQKFLGLQVGKIRHLAHPLNGRATLIIAAINMALVLTTFPFLSQALFLTLAGGIPVISVLATVLAGPLGKASARELPDPLEGPGYQVLE
;
A
#
# COMPACT_ATOMS: atom_id res chain seq x y z
N MET A 1 -42.82 -16.22 -3.38
CA MET A 1 -41.86 -15.79 -4.42
C MET A 1 -41.53 -14.31 -4.21
N THR A 2 -40.89 -13.98 -3.10
CA THR A 2 -40.61 -12.61 -2.69
C THR A 2 -39.10 -12.34 -2.72
N GLY A 3 -38.70 -11.33 -3.48
CA GLY A 3 -37.55 -10.46 -3.20
C GLY A 3 -36.14 -11.03 -3.38
N ARG A 4 -35.66 -11.15 -4.62
CA ARG A 4 -34.22 -11.32 -4.93
C ARG A 4 -33.60 -10.08 -5.58
N ALA A 5 -34.25 -8.92 -5.49
CA ALA A 5 -33.95 -7.76 -6.33
C ALA A 5 -32.88 -6.79 -5.80
N ASP A 6 -32.51 -6.81 -4.50
CA ASP A 6 -31.72 -5.68 -3.94
C ASP A 6 -30.26 -6.00 -3.57
N ALA A 7 -29.80 -7.24 -3.72
CA ALA A 7 -28.41 -7.62 -3.41
C ALA A 7 -27.38 -6.95 -4.36
N GLY A 8 -27.79 -6.54 -5.57
CA GLY A 8 -26.89 -5.94 -6.55
C GLY A 8 -26.47 -4.49 -6.27
N ALA A 9 -27.28 -3.73 -5.52
CA ALA A 9 -27.03 -2.31 -5.28
C ALA A 9 -26.05 -2.06 -4.13
N MET A 10 -26.04 -2.92 -3.10
CA MET A 10 -25.20 -2.74 -1.91
C MET A 10 -23.70 -3.00 -2.15
N GLY A 11 -23.33 -3.76 -3.20
CA GLY A 11 -21.93 -4.09 -3.50
C GLY A 11 -21.12 -3.04 -4.27
N ARG A 12 -21.77 -2.04 -4.90
CA ARG A 12 -21.08 -1.10 -5.81
C ARG A 12 -20.43 0.08 -5.11
N GLY A 13 -20.99 0.54 -3.98
CA GLY A 13 -20.47 1.70 -3.23
C GLY A 13 -19.01 1.54 -2.78
N PRO A 14 -18.67 0.48 -2.03
CA PRO A 14 -17.29 0.24 -1.58
C PRO A 14 -16.29 0.05 -2.73
N ALA A 15 -16.73 -0.57 -3.83
CA ALA A 15 -15.90 -0.78 -5.00
C ALA A 15 -15.54 0.55 -5.68
N LEU A 16 -16.53 1.42 -5.92
CA LEU A 16 -16.32 2.77 -6.46
C LEU A 16 -15.41 3.62 -5.56
N ALA A 17 -15.63 3.57 -4.24
CA ALA A 17 -14.79 4.28 -3.28
C ALA A 17 -13.33 3.79 -3.33
N SER A 18 -13.12 2.48 -3.43
CA SER A 18 -11.79 1.87 -3.53
C SER A 18 -11.07 2.28 -4.82
N MET A 19 -11.78 2.31 -5.94
CA MET A 19 -11.24 2.76 -7.22
C MET A 19 -10.90 4.26 -7.19
N GLY A 20 -11.80 5.10 -6.67
CA GLY A 20 -11.56 6.53 -6.49
C GLY A 20 -10.33 6.80 -5.63
N LEU A 21 -10.13 6.00 -4.57
CA LEU A 21 -8.97 6.12 -3.71
C LEU A 21 -7.65 5.75 -4.41
N ALA A 22 -7.65 4.69 -5.22
CA ALA A 22 -6.49 4.32 -6.03
C ALA A 22 -6.13 5.41 -7.05
N VAL A 23 -7.14 5.99 -7.72
CA VAL A 23 -6.94 7.13 -8.65
C VAL A 23 -6.39 8.35 -7.93
N ALA A 24 -6.95 8.69 -6.76
CA ALA A 24 -6.46 9.81 -5.96
C ALA A 24 -5.00 9.59 -5.51
N ALA A 25 -4.63 8.36 -5.12
CA ALA A 25 -3.25 8.04 -4.78
C ALA A 25 -2.30 8.28 -5.96
N VAL A 26 -2.67 7.83 -7.17
CA VAL A 26 -1.89 8.05 -8.39
C VAL A 26 -1.76 9.54 -8.71
N ALA A 27 -2.85 10.32 -8.59
CA ALA A 27 -2.81 11.75 -8.85
C ALA A 27 -1.86 12.49 -7.88
N ILE A 28 -1.91 12.16 -6.58
CA ILE A 28 -0.99 12.72 -5.58
C ILE A 28 0.45 12.30 -5.84
N ALA A 29 0.70 11.03 -6.16
CA ALA A 29 2.02 10.52 -6.48
C ALA A 29 2.63 11.19 -7.71
N ALA A 30 1.85 11.34 -8.79
CA ALA A 30 2.28 12.04 -9.99
C ALA A 30 2.57 13.53 -9.71
N GLY A 31 1.68 14.20 -8.97
CA GLY A 31 1.86 15.58 -8.54
C GLY A 31 3.12 15.76 -7.69
N CYS A 32 3.40 14.81 -6.79
CA CYS A 32 4.63 14.76 -5.99
C CYS A 32 5.87 14.64 -6.89
N ALA A 33 5.95 13.59 -7.71
CA ALA A 33 7.11 13.33 -8.56
C ALA A 33 7.41 14.49 -9.53
N ALA A 34 6.38 15.16 -10.04
CA ALA A 34 6.52 16.30 -10.94
C ALA A 34 7.34 17.46 -10.32
N GLN A 35 7.29 17.65 -9.00
CA GLN A 35 8.02 18.71 -8.30
C GLN A 35 9.54 18.48 -8.25
N PHE A 36 9.98 17.25 -8.51
CA PHE A 36 11.38 16.86 -8.36
C PHE A 36 12.04 16.53 -9.70
N THR A 37 11.41 16.92 -10.82
CA THR A 37 11.91 16.62 -12.18
C THR A 37 13.27 17.26 -12.50
N ALA A 38 13.64 18.34 -11.80
CA ALA A 38 14.95 18.99 -11.92
C ALA A 38 16.05 18.36 -11.04
N MET A 39 15.71 17.38 -10.19
CA MET A 39 16.68 16.71 -9.32
C MET A 39 17.53 15.69 -10.10
N PRO A 40 18.70 15.26 -9.57
CA PRO A 40 19.49 14.19 -10.17
C PRO A 40 18.64 12.95 -10.44
N ALA A 41 18.90 12.26 -11.57
CA ALA A 41 18.06 11.16 -12.05
C ALA A 41 17.87 10.04 -11.02
N LEU A 42 18.90 9.69 -10.25
CA LEU A 42 18.80 8.68 -9.18
C LEU A 42 17.95 9.17 -8.01
N PHE A 43 18.01 10.45 -7.68
CA PHE A 43 17.15 11.03 -6.64
C PHE A 43 15.68 11.07 -7.08
N LEU A 44 15.42 11.52 -8.31
CA LEU A 44 14.08 11.46 -8.90
C LEU A 44 13.58 10.01 -8.99
N GLY A 45 14.44 9.07 -9.39
CA GLY A 45 14.14 7.65 -9.46
C GLY A 45 13.72 7.07 -8.11
N HIS A 46 14.36 7.50 -7.01
CA HIS A 46 13.92 7.15 -5.66
C HIS A 46 12.50 7.65 -5.37
N ILE A 47 12.22 8.93 -5.64
CA ILE A 47 10.91 9.53 -5.38
C ILE A 47 9.82 8.83 -6.20
N ALA A 48 10.05 8.68 -7.51
CA ALA A 48 9.11 8.03 -8.41
C ALA A 48 8.81 6.59 -7.99
N ALA A 49 9.84 5.81 -7.64
CA ALA A 49 9.69 4.43 -7.22
C ALA A 49 8.97 4.30 -5.86
N MET A 50 9.26 5.18 -4.89
CA MET A 50 8.57 5.21 -3.59
C MET A 50 7.11 5.65 -3.73
N CYS A 51 6.83 6.62 -4.61
CA CYS A 51 5.47 7.01 -4.97
C CYS A 51 4.69 5.85 -5.62
N ALA A 52 5.31 5.15 -6.59
CA ALA A 52 4.71 3.97 -7.21
C ALA A 52 4.46 2.85 -6.20
N CYS A 53 5.43 2.58 -5.33
CA CYS A 53 5.28 1.65 -4.21
C CYS A 53 4.06 2.00 -3.36
N TRP A 54 3.93 3.25 -2.89
CA TRP A 54 2.81 3.69 -2.08
C TRP A 54 1.46 3.54 -2.80
N CYS A 55 1.38 3.92 -4.09
CA CYS A 55 0.16 3.70 -4.88
C CYS A 55 -0.23 2.22 -4.96
N LEU A 56 0.75 1.34 -5.20
CA LEU A 56 0.52 -0.11 -5.27
C LEU A 56 0.11 -0.68 -3.91
N MET A 57 0.73 -0.24 -2.81
CA MET A 57 0.31 -0.65 -1.47
C MET A 57 -1.13 -0.23 -1.18
N THR A 58 -1.51 1.01 -1.50
CA THR A 58 -2.88 1.53 -1.36
C THR A 58 -3.87 0.73 -2.20
N ALA A 59 -3.62 0.58 -3.50
CA ALA A 59 -4.49 -0.19 -4.40
C ALA A 59 -4.62 -1.66 -3.96
N GLY A 60 -3.49 -2.30 -3.63
CA GLY A 60 -3.47 -3.67 -3.15
C GLY A 60 -4.21 -3.83 -1.82
N SER A 61 -4.23 -2.83 -0.94
CA SER A 61 -4.96 -2.90 0.33
C SER A 61 -6.49 -2.94 0.14
N VAL A 62 -7.00 -2.23 -0.86
CA VAL A 62 -8.44 -2.11 -1.15
C VAL A 62 -8.92 -3.07 -2.24
N VAL A 63 -8.03 -3.87 -2.83
CA VAL A 63 -8.35 -4.76 -3.96
C VAL A 63 -9.52 -5.70 -3.65
N TYR A 64 -9.64 -6.20 -2.41
CA TYR A 64 -10.74 -7.08 -2.01
C TYR A 64 -12.11 -6.36 -2.01
N SER A 65 -12.11 -5.05 -1.75
CA SER A 65 -13.32 -4.21 -1.77
C SER A 65 -13.77 -3.89 -3.20
N MET A 66 -12.93 -4.15 -4.21
CA MET A 66 -13.26 -4.03 -5.62
C MET A 66 -13.99 -5.26 -6.19
N ALA A 67 -14.39 -6.21 -5.34
CA ALA A 67 -15.07 -7.44 -5.76
C ALA A 67 -16.36 -7.20 -6.56
N GLY A 68 -17.04 -6.06 -6.35
CA GLY A 68 -18.21 -5.65 -7.13
C GLY A 68 -17.93 -5.36 -8.62
N PHE A 69 -16.65 -5.21 -9.00
CA PHE A 69 -16.22 -5.10 -10.41
C PHE A 69 -15.74 -6.42 -11.01
N TRP A 70 -15.58 -7.48 -10.20
CA TRP A 70 -15.22 -8.79 -10.73
C TRP A 70 -16.47 -9.53 -11.23
N PRO A 71 -16.35 -10.32 -12.32
CA PRO A 71 -17.47 -11.12 -12.82
C PRO A 71 -18.06 -11.98 -11.69
N ALA A 72 -19.37 -11.95 -11.45
CA ALA A 72 -20.01 -12.63 -10.30
C ALA A 72 -19.92 -14.17 -10.38
N THR A 73 -18.74 -14.72 -10.10
CA THR A 73 -18.46 -16.15 -10.09
C THR A 73 -17.78 -16.52 -8.77
N GLY A 74 -17.93 -17.77 -8.31
CA GLY A 74 -17.22 -18.27 -7.11
C GLY A 74 -15.68 -18.14 -7.18
N LYS A 75 -15.12 -17.79 -8.35
CA LYS A 75 -13.69 -17.49 -8.58
C LYS A 75 -13.25 -16.09 -8.11
N ASN A 76 -14.15 -15.29 -7.54
CA ASN A 76 -13.85 -13.90 -7.17
C ASN A 76 -12.83 -13.78 -6.05
N LYS A 77 -12.92 -14.62 -5.01
CA LYS A 77 -11.98 -14.57 -3.89
C LYS A 77 -10.55 -15.00 -4.28
N ASP A 78 -10.41 -16.02 -5.11
CA ASP A 78 -9.10 -16.48 -5.57
C ASP A 78 -8.44 -15.45 -6.50
N THR A 79 -9.22 -14.87 -7.43
CA THR A 79 -8.77 -13.77 -8.29
C THR A 79 -8.30 -12.57 -7.45
N ALA A 80 -9.06 -12.20 -6.41
CA ALA A 80 -8.68 -11.15 -5.46
C ALA A 80 -7.34 -11.40 -4.78
N ARG A 81 -7.14 -12.63 -4.30
CA ARG A 81 -5.91 -13.03 -3.59
C ARG A 81 -4.70 -12.98 -4.52
N LYS A 82 -4.86 -13.48 -5.75
CA LYS A 82 -3.80 -13.43 -6.79
C LYS A 82 -3.46 -11.99 -7.15
N ALA A 83 -4.47 -11.16 -7.40
CA ALA A 83 -4.28 -9.73 -7.69
C ALA A 83 -3.58 -9.01 -6.51
N HIS A 84 -4.03 -9.25 -5.28
CA HIS A 84 -3.39 -8.71 -4.07
C HIS A 84 -1.92 -9.11 -3.98
N ALA A 85 -1.62 -10.40 -4.11
CA ALA A 85 -0.24 -10.91 -4.02
C ALA A 85 0.65 -10.31 -5.10
N ALA A 86 0.17 -10.21 -6.34
CA ALA A 86 0.90 -9.61 -7.46
C ALA A 86 1.16 -8.11 -7.25
N ILE A 87 0.14 -7.34 -6.87
CA ILE A 87 0.24 -5.90 -6.63
C ILE A 87 1.21 -5.62 -5.47
N GLN A 88 1.07 -6.33 -4.34
CA GLN A 88 1.93 -6.12 -3.17
C GLN A 88 3.38 -6.56 -3.43
N SER A 89 3.59 -7.66 -4.18
CA SER A 89 4.95 -8.05 -4.58
C SER A 89 5.59 -6.98 -5.47
N THR A 90 4.82 -6.40 -6.40
CA THR A 90 5.29 -5.30 -7.25
C THR A 90 5.60 -4.05 -6.42
N ALA A 91 4.80 -3.75 -5.39
CA ALA A 91 5.07 -2.64 -4.46
C ALA A 91 6.42 -2.80 -3.75
N VAL A 92 6.72 -4.02 -3.27
CA VAL A 92 8.00 -4.34 -2.63
C VAL A 92 9.16 -4.18 -3.61
N LEU A 93 9.02 -4.64 -4.85
CA LEU A 93 10.04 -4.44 -5.89
C LEU A 93 10.26 -2.94 -6.17
N ALA A 94 9.20 -2.15 -6.26
CA ALA A 94 9.31 -0.70 -6.42
C ALA A 94 10.03 -0.04 -5.23
N ALA A 95 9.74 -0.45 -3.99
CA ALA A 95 10.46 0.03 -2.81
C ALA A 95 11.96 -0.30 -2.86
N LEU A 96 12.31 -1.53 -3.28
CA LEU A 96 13.70 -1.95 -3.44
C LEU A 96 14.43 -1.12 -4.51
N VAL A 97 13.79 -0.91 -5.67
CA VAL A 97 14.35 -0.03 -6.72
C VAL A 97 14.56 1.38 -6.18
N GLY A 98 13.57 1.96 -5.49
CA GLY A 98 13.71 3.29 -4.92
C GLY A 98 14.83 3.38 -3.87
N TYR A 99 15.02 2.33 -3.06
CA TYR A 99 16.13 2.23 -2.12
C TYR A 99 17.49 2.19 -2.85
N LEU A 100 17.63 1.34 -3.87
CA LEU A 100 18.86 1.23 -4.66
C LEU A 100 19.21 2.56 -5.36
N CYS A 101 18.21 3.27 -5.86
CA CYS A 101 18.36 4.60 -6.44
C CYS A 101 18.96 5.60 -5.44
N ILE A 102 18.37 5.76 -4.25
CA ILE A 102 18.87 6.73 -3.27
C ILE A 102 20.21 6.31 -2.67
N PHE A 103 20.41 5.01 -2.45
CA PHE A 103 21.68 4.48 -1.95
C PHE A 103 22.82 4.80 -2.92
N SER A 104 22.59 4.57 -4.21
CA SER A 104 23.55 4.88 -5.28
C SER A 104 23.80 6.38 -5.40
N ASN A 105 22.74 7.19 -5.31
CA ASN A 105 22.87 8.65 -5.32
C ASN A 105 23.77 9.13 -4.17
N HIS A 106 23.48 8.70 -2.94
CA HIS A 106 24.29 9.04 -1.76
C HIS A 106 25.74 8.58 -1.90
N ARG A 107 25.99 7.37 -2.43
CA ARG A 107 27.36 6.90 -2.69
C ARG A 107 28.10 7.79 -3.69
N LEU A 108 27.44 8.25 -4.76
CA LEU A 108 28.05 9.10 -5.78
C LEU A 108 28.38 10.51 -5.27
N VAL A 109 27.51 11.08 -4.43
CA VAL A 109 27.70 12.44 -3.88
C VAL A 109 28.46 12.45 -2.55
N GLY A 110 28.87 11.28 -2.03
CA GLY A 110 29.53 11.16 -0.73
C GLY A 110 28.63 11.46 0.48
N GLY A 111 27.31 11.31 0.34
CA GLY A 111 26.33 11.57 1.40
C GLY A 111 26.06 10.38 2.33
N SER A 112 25.59 10.67 3.53
CA SER A 112 25.24 9.67 4.54
C SER A 112 24.02 8.84 4.15
N GLN A 113 24.15 7.51 4.29
CA GLN A 113 23.03 6.57 4.10
C GLN A 113 21.95 6.65 5.18
N PHE A 114 22.27 7.31 6.30
CA PHE A 114 21.38 7.46 7.45
C PHE A 114 20.98 8.92 7.70
N GLY A 115 21.43 9.83 6.82
CA GLY A 115 21.11 11.26 6.92
C GLY A 115 21.85 11.99 8.06
N PHE A 116 23.01 11.48 8.51
CA PHE A 116 23.82 12.11 9.56
C PHE A 116 24.80 13.18 9.06
N ASP A 117 24.71 13.60 7.78
CA ASP A 117 25.58 14.66 7.27
C ASP A 117 25.37 15.98 8.04
N PRO A 118 26.45 16.75 8.30
CA PRO A 118 26.35 18.07 8.90
C PRO A 118 25.38 18.98 8.13
N GLY A 119 24.48 19.65 8.85
CA GLY A 119 23.50 20.57 8.26
C GLY A 119 22.21 19.92 7.75
N ASN A 120 22.09 18.59 7.77
CA ASN A 120 20.81 17.94 7.49
C ASN A 120 19.78 18.29 8.58
N PRO A 121 18.53 18.65 8.21
CA PRO A 121 17.47 18.84 9.19
C PRO A 121 17.10 17.50 9.86
N PRO A 122 16.67 17.49 11.14
CA PRO A 122 16.31 16.27 11.86
C PRO A 122 15.26 15.41 11.13
N ALA A 123 14.33 16.03 10.42
CA ALA A 123 13.31 15.35 9.63
C ALA A 123 13.91 14.45 8.54
N LYS A 124 15.04 14.83 7.94
CA LYS A 124 15.73 14.02 6.90
C LYS A 124 16.36 12.77 7.51
N THR A 125 17.00 12.90 8.67
CA THR A 125 17.56 11.77 9.43
C THR A 125 16.44 10.81 9.87
N ALA A 126 15.37 11.37 10.45
CA ALA A 126 14.22 10.59 10.86
C ALA A 126 13.55 9.87 9.68
N HIS A 127 13.45 10.52 8.51
CA HIS A 127 12.96 9.88 7.29
C HIS A 127 13.84 8.70 6.85
N ALA A 128 15.16 8.84 6.89
CA ALA A 128 16.07 7.76 6.52
C ALA A 128 15.93 6.55 7.45
N LEU A 129 15.95 6.79 8.77
CA LEU A 129 15.81 5.72 9.77
C LEU A 129 14.44 5.03 9.70
N LEU A 130 13.37 5.82 9.61
CA LEU A 130 12.01 5.28 9.47
C LEU A 130 11.84 4.56 8.13
N GLY A 131 12.49 5.01 7.06
CA GLY A 131 12.53 4.35 5.76
C GLY A 131 13.10 2.93 5.82
N TYR A 132 14.19 2.72 6.58
CA TYR A 132 14.72 1.37 6.82
C TYR A 132 13.74 0.48 7.58
N VAL A 133 13.06 1.02 8.59
CA VAL A 133 12.02 0.28 9.33
C VAL A 133 10.87 -0.11 8.41
N VAL A 134 10.37 0.82 7.58
CA VAL A 134 9.31 0.55 6.60
C VAL A 134 9.74 -0.54 5.62
N LEU A 135 10.96 -0.47 5.09
CA LEU A 135 11.46 -1.46 4.14
C LEU A 135 11.56 -2.85 4.77
N ALA A 136 12.04 -2.95 6.01
CA ALA A 136 12.09 -4.20 6.76
C ALA A 136 10.69 -4.78 7.01
N LEU A 137 9.73 -3.93 7.41
CA LEU A 137 8.33 -4.33 7.59
C LEU A 137 7.68 -4.79 6.29
N MET A 138 7.96 -4.13 5.17
CA MET A 138 7.46 -4.54 3.85
C MET A 138 8.00 -5.91 3.43
N LEU A 139 9.30 -6.17 3.62
CA LEU A 139 9.90 -7.48 3.32
C LEU A 139 9.30 -8.58 4.21
N LEU A 140 9.14 -8.30 5.52
CA LEU A 140 8.47 -9.22 6.43
C LEU A 140 7.01 -9.49 5.99
N GLN A 141 6.27 -8.45 5.59
CA GLN A 141 4.91 -8.60 5.07
C GLN A 141 4.85 -9.39 3.78
N ALA A 142 5.83 -9.25 2.89
CA ALA A 142 5.92 -10.05 1.68
C ALA A 142 6.05 -11.55 2.01
N VAL A 143 6.98 -11.90 2.90
CA VAL A 143 7.20 -13.29 3.33
C VAL A 143 5.94 -13.86 3.99
N GLN A 144 5.37 -13.15 4.97
CA GLN A 144 4.14 -13.57 5.65
C GLN A 144 2.95 -13.70 4.69
N GLY A 145 2.84 -12.77 3.74
CA GLY A 145 1.80 -12.76 2.71
C GLY A 145 1.90 -13.97 1.78
N TRP A 146 3.10 -14.29 1.31
CA TRP A 146 3.34 -15.48 0.48
C TRP A 146 3.10 -16.78 1.25
N GLN A 147 3.59 -16.90 2.49
CA GLN A 147 3.33 -18.07 3.34
C GLN A 147 1.83 -18.27 3.59
N LYS A 148 1.09 -17.18 3.80
CA LYS A 148 -0.38 -17.21 3.92
C LYS A 148 -1.04 -17.61 2.61
N PHE A 149 -0.63 -17.02 1.48
CA PHE A 149 -1.20 -17.33 0.17
C PHE A 149 -1.03 -18.81 -0.18
N LEU A 150 0.17 -19.37 0.00
CA LEU A 150 0.47 -20.78 -0.24
C LEU A 150 -0.26 -21.70 0.75
N GLY A 151 -0.37 -21.32 2.02
CA GLY A 151 -1.13 -22.07 3.02
C GLY A 151 -2.61 -22.21 2.63
N LEU A 152 -3.22 -21.14 2.12
CA LEU A 152 -4.61 -21.14 1.69
C LEU A 152 -4.87 -22.11 0.51
N GLN A 153 -3.88 -22.35 -0.35
CA GLN A 153 -3.99 -23.32 -1.46
C GLN A 153 -4.09 -24.77 -0.98
N VAL A 154 -3.62 -25.07 0.24
CA VAL A 154 -3.65 -26.41 0.86
C VAL A 154 -4.60 -26.50 2.05
N GLY A 155 -5.54 -25.57 2.15
CA GLY A 155 -6.55 -25.61 3.23
C GLY A 155 -6.04 -25.20 4.62
N LYS A 156 -4.90 -24.50 4.71
CA LYS A 156 -4.30 -24.07 5.99
C LYS A 156 -4.32 -22.55 6.13
N ILE A 157 -4.92 -22.05 7.21
CA ILE A 157 -4.90 -20.63 7.54
C ILE A 157 -3.63 -20.35 8.37
N ARG A 158 -2.80 -19.42 7.92
CA ARG A 158 -1.57 -18.97 8.61
C ARG A 158 -1.54 -17.44 8.71
N HIS A 159 -0.78 -16.93 9.68
CA HIS A 159 -0.52 -15.50 9.90
C HIS A 159 -1.80 -14.65 10.00
N LEU A 160 -2.57 -14.88 11.06
CA LEU A 160 -3.82 -14.15 11.32
C LEU A 160 -3.60 -12.63 11.50
N ALA A 161 -2.44 -12.23 12.04
CA ALA A 161 -2.04 -10.84 12.23
C ALA A 161 -1.61 -10.10 10.94
N HIS A 162 -1.39 -10.81 9.83
CA HIS A 162 -0.93 -10.23 8.56
C HIS A 162 -1.74 -8.99 8.10
N PRO A 163 -3.09 -8.99 8.14
CA PRO A 163 -3.85 -7.81 7.73
C PRO A 163 -3.66 -6.58 8.63
N LEU A 164 -3.42 -6.79 9.93
CA LEU A 164 -3.19 -5.69 10.87
C LEU A 164 -1.81 -5.06 10.61
N ASN A 165 -0.78 -5.90 10.46
CA ASN A 165 0.57 -5.46 10.17
C ASN A 165 0.68 -4.74 8.83
N GLY A 166 -0.02 -5.22 7.79
CA GLY A 166 -0.07 -4.54 6.49
C GLY A 166 -0.66 -3.13 6.57
N ARG A 167 -1.73 -2.93 7.35
CA ARG A 167 -2.33 -1.61 7.58
C ARG A 167 -1.37 -0.68 8.32
N ALA A 168 -0.76 -1.16 9.40
CA ALA A 168 0.23 -0.38 10.14
C ALA A 168 1.40 0.03 9.23
N THR A 169 1.91 -0.89 8.41
CA THR A 169 3.00 -0.63 7.46
C THR A 169 2.63 0.47 6.46
N LEU A 170 1.42 0.44 5.90
CA LEU A 170 0.93 1.49 4.99
C LEU A 170 0.88 2.87 5.65
N ILE A 171 0.38 2.96 6.90
CA ILE A 171 0.32 4.23 7.63
C ILE A 171 1.72 4.75 7.96
N ILE A 172 2.62 3.88 8.43
CA ILE A 172 4.00 4.28 8.76
C ILE A 172 4.73 4.74 7.49
N ALA A 173 4.56 4.06 6.36
CA ALA A 173 5.11 4.49 5.07
C ALA A 173 4.60 5.87 4.66
N ALA A 174 3.29 6.13 4.81
CA ALA A 174 2.68 7.42 4.51
C ALA A 174 3.21 8.56 5.38
N ILE A 175 3.38 8.31 6.68
CA ILE A 175 4.01 9.25 7.62
C ILE A 175 5.46 9.52 7.20
N ASN A 176 6.20 8.47 6.82
CA ASN A 176 7.59 8.61 6.38
C ASN A 176 7.73 9.49 5.12
N MET A 177 6.79 9.38 4.18
CA MET A 177 6.73 10.24 2.99
C MET A 177 6.35 11.68 3.36
N ALA A 178 5.34 11.88 4.20
CA ALA A 178 4.95 13.23 4.65
C ALA A 178 6.09 13.92 5.41
N LEU A 179 6.85 13.17 6.22
CA LEU A 179 8.00 13.67 6.95
C LEU A 179 9.08 14.24 6.02
N VAL A 180 9.46 13.53 4.96
CA VAL A 180 10.51 14.04 4.06
C VAL A 180 10.06 15.27 3.28
N LEU A 181 8.75 15.41 2.99
CA LEU A 181 8.23 16.60 2.32
C LEU A 181 8.46 17.88 3.12
N THR A 182 8.58 17.80 4.45
CA THR A 182 8.92 18.95 5.31
C THR A 182 10.33 19.50 5.08
N THR A 183 11.20 18.74 4.40
CA THR A 183 12.60 19.12 4.15
C THR A 183 12.80 19.93 2.87
N PHE A 184 11.74 20.14 2.07
CA PHE A 184 11.81 20.82 0.78
C PHE A 184 11.16 22.21 0.82
N PRO A 185 11.93 23.28 1.02
CA PRO A 185 11.39 24.64 1.22
C PRO A 185 10.80 25.25 -0.07
N PHE A 186 11.05 24.67 -1.24
CA PHE A 186 10.54 25.16 -2.51
C PHE A 186 9.07 24.78 -2.77
N LEU A 187 8.49 23.90 -1.95
CA LEU A 187 7.07 23.55 -2.05
C LEU A 187 6.23 24.72 -1.54
N SER A 188 5.28 25.20 -2.35
CA SER A 188 4.29 26.17 -1.88
C SER A 188 3.47 25.58 -0.73
N GLN A 189 2.99 26.41 0.20
CA GLN A 189 2.23 25.93 1.36
C GLN A 189 1.01 25.08 0.95
N ALA A 190 0.27 25.52 -0.08
CA ALA A 190 -0.88 24.77 -0.59
C ALA A 190 -0.49 23.39 -1.13
N LEU A 191 0.62 23.32 -1.88
CA LEU A 191 1.11 22.07 -2.43
C LEU A 191 1.66 21.14 -1.34
N PHE A 192 2.42 21.68 -0.40
CA PHE A 192 2.89 20.94 0.77
C PHE A 192 1.72 20.32 1.54
N LEU A 193 0.68 21.11 1.87
CA LEU A 193 -0.50 20.61 2.57
C LEU A 193 -1.23 19.53 1.76
N THR A 194 -1.34 19.70 0.44
CA THR A 194 -1.96 18.71 -0.44
C THR A 194 -1.20 17.40 -0.43
N LEU A 195 0.12 17.43 -0.58
CA LEU A 195 0.96 16.22 -0.64
C LEU A 195 1.13 15.58 0.75
N ALA A 196 1.62 16.33 1.73
CA ALA A 196 1.92 15.84 3.08
C ALA A 196 0.66 15.51 3.87
N GLY A 197 -0.46 16.17 3.61
CA GLY A 197 -1.77 15.85 4.20
C GLY A 197 -2.51 14.75 3.43
N GLY A 198 -2.49 14.81 2.10
CA GLY A 198 -3.21 13.85 1.26
C GLY A 198 -2.66 12.42 1.34
N ILE A 199 -1.34 12.24 1.41
CA ILE A 199 -0.71 10.91 1.51
C ILE A 199 -1.20 10.13 2.76
N PRO A 200 -1.12 10.68 3.99
CA PRO A 200 -1.68 10.03 5.19
C PRO A 200 -3.18 9.83 5.12
N VAL A 201 -3.96 10.82 4.68
CA VAL A 201 -5.43 10.73 4.61
C VAL A 201 -5.85 9.58 3.70
N ILE A 202 -5.29 9.50 2.49
CA ILE A 202 -5.57 8.41 1.55
C ILE A 202 -5.20 7.06 2.16
N SER A 203 -4.07 6.98 2.85
CA SER A 203 -3.61 5.74 3.49
C SER A 203 -4.56 5.29 4.61
N VAL A 204 -5.03 6.22 5.45
CA VAL A 204 -6.03 5.93 6.50
C VAL A 204 -7.33 5.44 5.87
N LEU A 205 -7.86 6.15 4.87
CA LEU A 205 -9.07 5.72 4.16
C LEU A 205 -8.92 4.34 3.54
N ALA A 206 -7.74 4.03 2.99
CA ALA A 206 -7.44 2.71 2.44
C ALA A 206 -7.50 1.63 3.52
N THR A 207 -6.93 1.89 4.70
CA THR A 207 -6.98 0.93 5.82
C THR A 207 -8.40 0.72 6.36
N VAL A 208 -9.25 1.76 6.36
CA VAL A 208 -10.66 1.68 6.75
C VAL A 208 -11.44 0.83 5.74
N LEU A 209 -11.25 1.07 4.45
CA LEU A 209 -11.87 0.29 3.38
C LEU A 209 -11.35 -1.15 3.31
N ALA A 210 -10.08 -1.41 3.65
CA ALA A 210 -9.52 -2.75 3.83
C ALA A 210 -9.99 -3.42 5.14
N GLY A 211 -10.72 -2.68 5.97
CA GLY A 211 -11.26 -3.04 7.28
C GLY A 211 -12.31 -4.16 7.28
N PRO A 212 -12.87 -4.48 8.46
CA PRO A 212 -14.07 -5.32 8.56
C PRO A 212 -15.22 -4.82 7.67
N LEU A 213 -15.35 -3.50 7.49
CA LEU A 213 -16.34 -2.87 6.61
C LEU A 213 -16.21 -3.33 5.15
N GLY A 214 -14.99 -3.36 4.59
CA GLY A 214 -14.78 -3.89 3.24
C GLY A 214 -14.81 -5.42 3.15
N LYS A 215 -14.64 -6.13 4.27
CA LYS A 215 -14.84 -7.59 4.30
C LYS A 215 -16.30 -7.97 4.32
N ALA A 216 -17.18 -7.15 4.91
CA ALA A 216 -18.62 -7.38 4.92
C ALA A 216 -19.18 -7.44 3.48
N SER A 217 -18.74 -6.54 2.60
CA SER A 217 -19.14 -6.56 1.18
C SER A 217 -18.60 -7.76 0.38
N ALA A 218 -17.55 -8.44 0.87
CA ALA A 218 -16.98 -9.63 0.24
C ALA A 218 -17.55 -10.96 0.79
N ARG A 219 -18.37 -10.91 1.86
CA ARG A 219 -18.93 -12.09 2.56
C ARG A 219 -20.27 -12.58 1.99
N GLU A 220 -20.85 -11.91 0.99
CA GLU A 220 -22.19 -12.26 0.47
C GLU A 220 -22.25 -13.57 -0.33
N LEU A 221 -21.14 -14.31 -0.47
CA LEU A 221 -21.14 -15.66 -1.03
C LEU A 221 -20.67 -16.65 0.03
N PRO A 222 -21.55 -17.56 0.50
CA PRO A 222 -21.17 -18.71 1.32
C PRO A 222 -20.01 -19.40 0.61
N ASP A 223 -18.88 -19.53 1.28
CA ASP A 223 -17.75 -20.24 0.72
C ASP A 223 -18.08 -21.73 0.78
N PRO A 224 -18.22 -22.46 -0.34
CA PRO A 224 -18.40 -23.91 -0.30
C PRO A 224 -17.21 -24.63 0.38
N LEU A 225 -16.10 -23.91 0.62
CA LEU A 225 -14.92 -24.39 1.34
C LEU A 225 -14.98 -24.19 2.87
N GLU A 226 -15.98 -23.51 3.43
CA GLU A 226 -16.23 -23.46 4.90
C GLU A 226 -16.91 -24.75 5.42
N GLY A 227 -16.61 -25.89 4.82
CA GLY A 227 -16.94 -27.20 5.35
C GLY A 227 -16.03 -27.58 6.55
N PRO A 228 -16.38 -28.61 7.33
CA PRO A 228 -15.75 -28.98 8.62
C PRO A 228 -14.27 -29.43 8.57
N GLY A 229 -13.52 -29.17 7.49
CA GLY A 229 -12.16 -29.68 7.25
C GLY A 229 -10.99 -28.70 7.44
N TYR A 230 -11.22 -27.42 7.76
CA TYR A 230 -10.12 -26.46 7.90
C TYR A 230 -9.48 -26.48 9.29
N GLN A 231 -8.17 -26.77 9.35
CA GLN A 231 -7.36 -26.66 10.57
C GLN A 231 -6.74 -25.26 10.67
N VAL A 232 -7.03 -24.56 11.76
CA VAL A 232 -6.32 -23.34 12.15
C VAL A 232 -5.00 -23.76 12.79
N LEU A 233 -3.87 -23.32 12.22
CA LEU A 233 -2.55 -23.51 12.82
C LEU A 233 -2.08 -22.14 13.28
N GLU A 234 -1.88 -22.01 14.59
CA GLU A 234 -1.35 -20.78 15.21
C GLU A 234 0.12 -20.56 14.86
#